data_AF-A0AAW1LTY0-F1
#
_entry.id   AF-A0AAW1LTY0-F1
#
_cell.length_a   1.000
_cell.length_b   1.000
_cell.length_c   1.000
_cell.angle_alpha   90.00
_cell.angle_beta   90.00
_cell.angle_gamma   90.00
#
_symmetry.space_group_name_H-M   'P 1'
#
loop_
_entity.id
_entity.type
_entity.pdbx_description
1 polymer ?
#
loop_
_entity_poly.entity_id
_entity_poly.type
_entity_poly.pdbx_seq_one_letter_code
_entity_poly.pdbx_strand_id
1 'polypeptide(L)'
;MVAFLMSLRGGFTTFPCYPCLWDSRNTATHYQKRDWLHRTEFTVGMNNVKWKALVDPRKVLMPLLHIKLGLMKQFVTALDKESAANVGLETFSLSCLKLR
;
A
#
# COMPACT_ATOMS: atom_id res chain seq x y z
N MET A 1 1.06 -4.71 -8.44
CA MET A 1 1.85 -4.60 -9.69
C MET A 1 3.28 -4.11 -9.42
N VAL A 2 3.48 -2.96 -8.76
CA VAL A 2 4.84 -2.41 -8.50
C VAL A 2 5.77 -3.36 -7.74
N ALA A 3 5.28 -4.06 -6.71
CA ALA A 3 6.09 -5.01 -5.93
C ALA A 3 6.71 -6.11 -6.82
N PHE A 4 6.03 -6.55 -7.87
CA PHE A 4 6.55 -7.55 -8.80
C PHE A 4 7.70 -6.99 -9.66
N LEU A 5 7.55 -5.76 -10.17
CA LEU A 5 8.62 -5.09 -10.94
C LEU A 5 9.87 -4.85 -10.10
N MET A 6 9.67 -4.56 -8.81
CA MET A 6 10.71 -4.38 -7.81
C MET A 6 11.21 -5.70 -7.21
N SER A 7 10.70 -6.84 -7.69
CA SER A 7 11.07 -8.18 -7.23
C SER A 7 10.91 -8.40 -5.72
N LEU A 8 9.94 -7.72 -5.12
CA LEU A 8 9.53 -7.88 -3.73
C LEU A 8 8.58 -9.06 -3.58
N ARG A 9 8.67 -9.77 -2.46
CA ARG A 9 7.70 -10.82 -2.13
C ARG A 9 6.36 -10.17 -1.74
N GLY A 10 5.28 -10.66 -2.35
CA GLY A 10 3.91 -10.23 -2.03
C GLY A 10 3.38 -10.83 -0.73
N GLY A 11 2.22 -10.34 -0.29
CA GLY A 11 1.56 -10.79 0.94
C GLY A 11 1.92 -9.93 2.16
N PHE A 12 1.71 -10.49 3.36
CA PHE A 12 1.94 -9.79 4.63
C PHE A 12 3.39 -9.94 5.10
N THR A 13 4.26 -9.09 4.58
CA THR A 13 5.71 -9.11 4.79
C THR A 13 6.18 -7.97 5.69
N THR A 14 7.29 -8.13 6.39
CA THR A 14 7.86 -7.12 7.32
C THR A 14 8.18 -5.80 6.62
N PHE A 15 8.76 -5.83 5.41
CA PHE A 15 9.14 -4.63 4.65
C PHE A 15 8.43 -4.58 3.29
N PRO A 16 7.14 -4.22 3.25
CA PRO A 16 6.32 -4.32 2.04
C PRO A 16 6.60 -3.20 1.02
N CYS A 17 7.14 -2.08 1.48
CA CYS A 17 7.37 -0.87 0.67
C CYS A 17 8.66 -0.96 -0.15
N TYR A 18 8.60 -0.48 -1.40
CA TYR A 18 9.76 -0.34 -2.26
C TYR A 18 10.57 0.96 -2.07
N PRO A 19 10.02 2.13 -1.71
CA PRO A 19 10.82 3.35 -1.59
C PRO A 19 11.44 3.54 -0.21
N CYS A 20 10.91 2.90 0.83
CA CYS A 20 11.40 3.04 2.20
C CYS A 20 11.56 1.68 2.90
N LEU A 21 12.10 1.73 4.11
CA LEU A 21 12.23 0.60 5.04
C LEU A 21 11.20 0.73 6.16
N TRP A 22 9.93 0.83 5.78
CA TRP A 22 8.82 0.79 6.72
C TRP A 22 8.58 -0.65 7.20
N ASP A 23 8.64 -0.83 8.51
CA ASP A 23 8.36 -2.11 9.18
C ASP A 23 6.87 -2.22 9.50
N SER A 24 6.18 -3.12 8.81
CA SER A 24 4.75 -3.39 9.00
C SER A 24 4.43 -4.06 10.34
N ARG A 25 5.44 -4.62 11.03
CA ARG A 25 5.28 -5.30 12.32
C ARG A 25 5.48 -4.35 13.51
N ASN A 26 6.01 -3.15 13.27
CA ASN A 26 6.32 -2.19 14.32
C ASN A 26 5.08 -1.34 14.69
N THR A 27 4.11 -1.97 15.34
CA THR A 27 2.82 -1.34 15.71
C THR A 27 3.00 -0.16 16.67
N ALA A 28 4.02 -0.18 17.53
CA ALA A 28 4.23 0.85 18.56
C ALA A 28 4.58 2.23 17.97
N THR A 29 5.39 2.27 16.92
CA THR A 29 5.88 3.52 16.32
C THR A 29 5.22 3.87 14.99
N HIS A 30 4.30 3.01 14.51
CA HIS A 30 3.71 3.09 13.17
C HIS A 30 3.15 4.48 12.84
N TYR A 31 2.45 5.11 13.77
CA TYR A 31 1.83 6.43 13.59
C TYR A 31 2.60 7.59 14.23
N GLN A 32 3.66 7.29 14.98
CA GLN A 32 4.53 8.32 15.58
C GLN A 32 5.63 8.74 14.60
N LYS A 33 6.17 7.78 13.85
CA LYS A 33 7.26 7.99 12.90
C LYS A 33 6.70 8.30 11.52
N ARG A 34 6.91 9.53 11.06
CA ARG A 34 6.51 9.98 9.71
C ARG A 34 7.54 9.59 8.65
N ASP A 35 8.82 9.81 8.96
CA ASP A 35 9.90 9.60 8.01
C ASP A 35 10.62 8.26 8.25
N TRP A 36 10.51 7.37 7.28
CA TRP A 36 11.21 6.09 7.27
C TRP A 36 12.45 6.17 6.40
N LEU A 37 13.48 5.39 6.76
CA LEU A 37 14.73 5.34 5.99
C LEU A 37 14.43 4.99 4.54
N HIS A 38 15.02 5.75 3.62
CA HIS A 38 14.89 5.49 2.20
C HIS A 38 15.58 4.18 1.84
N ARG A 39 14.95 3.38 0.97
CA ARG A 39 15.52 2.13 0.50
C ARG A 39 16.45 2.42 -0.68
N THR A 40 17.75 2.41 -0.42
CA THR A 40 18.79 2.56 -1.44
C THR A 40 19.17 1.23 -2.09
N GLU A 41 19.11 0.13 -1.32
CA GLU A 41 19.61 -1.17 -1.75
C GLU A 41 18.50 -2.22 -1.90
N PHE A 42 18.63 -3.04 -2.94
CA PHE A 42 17.71 -4.14 -3.28
C PHE A 42 18.46 -5.48 -3.32
N THR A 43 19.16 -5.80 -2.22
CA THR A 43 19.91 -7.04 -2.08
C THR A 43 18.95 -8.22 -1.91
N VAL A 44 19.10 -9.23 -2.77
CA VAL A 44 18.26 -10.44 -2.74
C VAL A 44 18.38 -11.15 -1.38
N GLY A 45 17.25 -11.52 -0.78
CA GLY A 45 17.17 -12.15 0.53
C GLY A 45 17.03 -11.16 1.70
N MET A 46 17.30 -9.87 1.48
CA MET A 46 17.14 -8.83 2.50
C MET A 46 15.87 -8.01 2.30
N ASN A 47 15.29 -7.52 3.41
CA ASN A 47 14.24 -6.51 3.40
C ASN A 47 13.12 -6.78 2.38
N ASN A 48 12.69 -8.04 2.27
CA ASN A 48 11.62 -8.52 1.39
C ASN A 48 11.93 -8.62 -0.12
N VAL A 49 13.20 -8.47 -0.53
CA VAL A 49 13.60 -8.64 -1.94
C VAL A 49 13.81 -10.13 -2.23
N LYS A 50 13.02 -10.69 -3.16
CA LYS A 50 13.09 -12.11 -3.54
C LYS A 50 13.96 -12.35 -4.76
N TRP A 51 13.96 -11.42 -5.71
CA TRP A 51 14.70 -11.56 -6.98
C TRP A 51 15.39 -10.25 -7.34
N LYS A 52 16.20 -10.26 -8.40
CA LYS A 52 16.77 -9.04 -8.97
C LYS A 52 15.65 -8.18 -9.56
N ALA A 53 15.65 -6.88 -9.28
CA ALA A 53 14.65 -5.96 -9.81
C ALA A 53 14.67 -5.95 -11.35
N LEU A 54 13.48 -5.97 -11.97
CA LEU A 54 13.32 -5.95 -13.43
C LEU A 54 13.46 -4.53 -13.99
N VAL A 55 13.12 -3.54 -13.17
CA VAL A 55 13.14 -2.12 -13.52
C VAL A 55 13.94 -1.36 -12.47
N ASP A 56 14.62 -0.32 -12.90
CA ASP A 56 15.28 0.63 -12.01
C ASP A 56 14.24 1.28 -11.07
N PRO A 57 14.41 1.21 -9.73
CA PRO A 57 13.51 1.82 -8.76
C PRO A 57 13.17 3.29 -9.05
N ARG A 58 14.14 4.03 -9.60
CA ARG A 58 13.99 5.47 -9.91
C ARG A 58 13.08 5.74 -11.11
N LYS A 59 12.83 4.72 -11.93
CA LYS A 59 12.01 4.81 -13.15
C LYS A 59 10.58 4.29 -12.93
N VAL A 60 10.26 3.84 -11.71
CA VAL A 60 8.92 3.33 -11.39
C VAL A 60 8.00 4.49 -11.00
N LEU A 61 7.01 4.76 -11.84
CA LEU A 61 5.93 5.68 -11.52
C LEU A 61 4.89 4.96 -10.65
N MET A 62 4.60 5.54 -9.48
CA MET A 62 3.60 4.99 -8.58
C MET A 62 2.19 5.24 -9.16
N PRO A 63 1.33 4.22 -9.29
CA PRO A 63 0.02 4.41 -9.90
C PRO A 63 -0.90 5.19 -8.96
N LEU A 64 -1.00 6.50 -9.19
CA LEU A 64 -1.79 7.46 -8.39
C LEU A 64 -3.25 7.01 -8.19
N LEU A 65 -3.87 6.44 -9.23
CA LEU A 65 -5.24 5.97 -9.17
C LEU A 65 -5.43 4.83 -8.14
N HIS A 66 -4.54 3.84 -8.14
CA HIS A 66 -4.63 2.71 -7.21
C HIS A 66 -4.43 3.13 -5.75
N ILE A 67 -3.57 4.10 -5.49
CA ILE A 67 -3.38 4.65 -4.13
C ILE A 67 -4.65 5.37 -3.68
N LYS A 68 -5.19 6.28 -4.53
CA LYS A 68 -6.37 7.06 -4.20
C LYS A 68 -7.58 6.16 -3.92
N LEU A 69 -7.83 5.18 -4.78
CA LEU A 69 -8.92 4.22 -4.60
C LEU A 69 -8.71 3.33 -3.37
N GLY A 70 -7.47 2.90 -3.10
CA GLY A 70 -7.13 2.12 -1.92
C GLY A 70 -7.39 2.88 -0.61
N LEU A 71 -6.96 4.14 -0.54
CA LEU A 71 -7.19 5.01 0.61
C LEU A 71 -8.68 5.29 0.83
N MET A 72 -9.42 5.59 -0.25
CA MET A 72 -10.87 5.79 -0.15
C MET A 72 -11.59 4.54 0.35
N LYS A 73 -11.20 3.35 -0.11
CA LYS A 73 -11.74 2.10 0.39
C LYS A 73 -11.46 1.93 1.89
N GLN A 74 -10.22 2.14 2.34
CA GLN A 74 -9.85 2.04 3.76
C GLN A 74 -10.60 3.07 4.62
N PHE A 75 -10.73 4.30 4.12
CA PHE A 75 -11.48 5.37 4.79
C PHE A 75 -12.95 4.96 4.98
N VAL A 76 -13.63 4.53 3.91
CA VAL A 76 -15.03 4.09 3.98
C VAL A 76 -15.19 2.86 4.88
N THR A 77 -14.28 1.88 4.81
CA THR A 77 -14.32 0.71 5.71
C THR A 77 -14.15 1.08 7.18
N ALA A 78 -13.44 2.16 7.49
CA ALA A 78 -13.23 2.62 8.86
C ALA A 78 -14.38 3.46 9.42
N LEU A 79 -15.32 3.93 8.57
CA LEU A 79 -16.51 4.65 9.03
C LEU A 79 -17.46 3.70 9.77
N ASP A 80 -18.14 4.24 10.77
CA ASP A 80 -19.10 3.49 11.58
C ASP A 80 -20.30 3.07 10.74
N LYS A 81 -20.58 1.76 10.71
CA LYS A 81 -21.57 1.13 9.81
C LYS A 81 -23.01 1.57 10.09
N GLU A 82 -23.29 1.94 11.33
CA GLU A 82 -24.62 2.29 11.84
C GLU A 82 -24.91 3.80 11.71
N SER A 83 -23.91 4.62 11.39
CA SER A 83 -24.09 6.06 11.24
C SER A 83 -24.93 6.40 9.99
N ALA A 84 -25.85 7.37 10.11
CA ALA A 84 -26.67 7.85 8.99
C ALA A 84 -25.84 8.31 7.78
N ALA A 85 -24.57 8.71 8.00
CA ALA A 85 -23.62 9.07 6.96
C ALA A 85 -23.15 7.86 6.11
N ASN A 86 -23.11 6.65 6.69
CA ASN A 86 -22.61 5.46 6.00
C ASN A 86 -23.68 4.82 5.10
N VAL A 87 -24.96 4.94 5.48
CA VAL A 87 -26.11 4.48 4.67
C VAL A 87 -26.10 5.12 3.27
N GLY A 88 -25.74 6.40 3.16
CA GLY A 88 -25.62 7.09 1.86
C GLY A 88 -24.39 6.69 1.04
N LEU A 89 -23.27 6.36 1.70
CA LEU A 89 -22.00 6.02 1.05
C LEU A 89 -21.95 4.59 0.53
N GLU A 90 -22.60 3.62 1.20
CA GLU A 90 -22.72 2.26 0.67
C GLU A 90 -23.51 2.21 -0.63
N THR A 91 -24.59 2.99 -0.75
CA THR A 91 -25.35 3.15 -2.00
C THR A 91 -24.51 3.72 -3.15
N PHE A 92 -23.59 4.66 -2.86
CA PHE A 92 -22.68 5.25 -3.85
C PHE A 92 -21.55 4.28 -4.25
N SER A 93 -21.03 3.51 -3.29
CA SER A 93 -20.02 2.48 -3.53
C SER A 93 -20.55 1.32 -4.39
N LEU A 94 -21.77 0.85 -4.12
CA LEU A 94 -22.44 -0.22 -4.88
C LEU A 94 -22.79 0.18 -6.31
N SER A 95 -23.16 1.44 -6.55
CA SER A 95 -23.45 1.95 -7.89
C SER A 95 -22.17 2.17 -8.71
N CYS A 96 -21.07 2.56 -8.07
CA CYS A 96 -19.76 2.71 -8.73
C CYS A 96 -19.09 1.35 -9.03
N LEU A 97 -19.27 0.33 -8.18
CA LEU A 97 -18.79 -1.04 -8.43
C LEU A 97 -19.61 -1.80 -9.48
N LYS A 98 -20.88 -1.46 -9.70
CA LYS A 98 -21.75 -2.06 -10.73
C LYS A 98 -21.52 -1.51 -12.15
N LEU A 99 -20.67 -0.49 -12.31
CA LEU A 99 -20.25 0.05 -13.61
C LEU A 99 -19.03 -0.67 -14.20
N ARG A 100 -18.70 -1.87 -13.69
CA ARG A 100 -17.62 -2.73 -14.21
C ARG A 100 -18.13 -4.12 -14.53
#